data_AF-A0A6C0DW21-F1
#
_entry.id   AF-A0A6C0DW21-F1
#
_cell.length_a   1.000
_cell.length_b   1.000
_cell.length_c   1.000
_cell.angle_alpha   90.00
_cell.angle_beta   90.00
_cell.angle_gamma   90.00
#
_symmetry.space_group_name_H-M   'P 1'
#
loop_
_entity.id
_entity.type
_entity.pdbx_description
1 polymer ?
#
loop_
_entity_poly.entity_id
_entity_poly.type
_entity_poly.pdbx_seq_one_letter_code
_entity_poly.pdbx_strand_id
1 'polypeptide(L)'
;MLLSELVKLFSDGLNIDEKQFIIIINNNNIKLSQTLTLDKKNVSTEIKEKRPRGRPKKVCNIITESNTLPEDPNFEYHVVEEVVYNNKDYYKTNNGALLDADYKVQGIIENGVTIMKKQS
;
A
#
# COMPACT_ATOMS: atom_id res chain seq x y z
N MET A 1 4.74 -20.99 -2.54
CA MET A 1 6.20 -21.19 -2.44
C MET A 1 6.77 -20.02 -1.68
N LEU A 2 7.52 -20.26 -0.63
CA LEU A 2 8.16 -19.18 0.14
C LEU A 2 9.31 -18.57 -0.68
N LEU A 3 9.59 -17.28 -0.50
CA LEU A 3 10.74 -16.64 -1.15
C LEU A 3 12.05 -17.37 -0.84
N SER A 4 12.19 -17.90 0.38
CA SER A 4 13.34 -18.70 0.79
C SER A 4 13.48 -20.00 -0.01
N GLU A 5 12.38 -20.62 -0.41
CA GLU A 5 12.39 -21.82 -1.27
C GLU A 5 12.74 -21.45 -2.71
N LEU A 6 12.24 -20.32 -3.21
CA LEU A 6 12.58 -19.79 -4.53
C LEU A 6 14.09 -19.51 -4.64
N VAL A 7 14.65 -18.80 -3.67
CA VAL A 7 16.09 -18.48 -3.66
C VAL A 7 16.92 -19.76 -3.61
N LYS A 8 16.53 -20.76 -2.80
CA LYS A 8 17.20 -22.07 -2.77
C LYS A 8 17.17 -22.79 -4.12
N LEU A 9 16.03 -22.81 -4.81
CA LEU A 9 15.93 -23.45 -6.13
C LEU A 9 16.86 -22.80 -7.17
N PHE A 10 17.00 -21.48 -7.13
CA PHE A 10 17.90 -20.76 -8.02
C PHE A 10 19.37 -21.00 -7.67
N SER A 11 19.69 -21.15 -6.38
CA SER A 11 21.03 -21.51 -5.93
C SER A 11 21.38 -22.95 -6.33
N ASP A 12 20.51 -23.91 -6.04
CA ASP A 12 20.78 -25.34 -6.26
C ASP A 12 20.72 -25.71 -7.76
N GLY A 13 19.78 -25.15 -8.51
CA GLY A 13 19.52 -25.52 -9.90
C GLY A 13 20.31 -24.70 -10.93
N LEU A 14 20.63 -23.44 -10.62
CA LEU A 14 21.25 -22.52 -11.56
C LEU A 14 22.56 -21.93 -11.04
N ASN A 15 22.99 -22.31 -9.82
CA ASN A 15 24.19 -21.78 -9.16
C ASN A 15 24.20 -20.24 -9.11
N ILE A 16 23.01 -19.65 -8.96
CA ILE A 16 22.80 -18.20 -8.88
C ILE A 16 22.88 -17.80 -7.41
N ASP A 17 23.81 -16.90 -7.12
CA ASP A 17 24.01 -16.35 -5.79
C ASP A 17 22.97 -15.24 -5.48
N GLU A 18 22.71 -14.94 -4.20
CA GLU A 18 21.65 -13.97 -3.82
C GLU A 18 21.79 -12.61 -4.51
N LYS A 19 23.02 -12.14 -4.68
CA LYS A 19 23.31 -10.87 -5.36
C LYS A 19 22.92 -10.91 -6.83
N GLN A 20 23.21 -12.02 -7.51
CA GLN A 20 22.86 -12.20 -8.92
C GLN A 20 21.34 -12.34 -9.08
N PHE A 21 20.68 -13.03 -8.14
CA PHE A 21 19.23 -13.14 -8.11
C PHE A 21 18.56 -11.75 -8.01
N ILE A 22 19.04 -10.87 -7.13
CA ILE A 22 18.53 -9.50 -7.00
C ILE A 22 18.75 -8.70 -8.30
N ILE A 23 19.91 -8.83 -8.94
CA ILE A 23 20.20 -8.16 -10.21
C ILE A 23 19.25 -8.62 -11.30
N ILE A 24 18.99 -9.93 -11.40
CA ILE A 24 18.05 -10.49 -12.38
C ILE A 24 16.64 -9.94 -12.15
N ILE A 25 16.19 -9.89 -10.89
CA ILE A 25 14.87 -9.35 -10.55
C ILE A 25 14.75 -7.88 -10.97
N ASN A 26 15.74 -7.06 -10.63
CA ASN A 26 15.73 -5.63 -10.94
C ASN A 26 15.81 -5.38 -12.45
N ASN A 27 16.68 -6.08 -13.16
CA ASN A 27 16.85 -5.90 -14.62
C ASN A 27 15.62 -6.32 -15.41
N ASN A 28 14.84 -7.27 -14.89
CA ASN A 28 13.65 -7.79 -15.56
C ASN A 28 12.34 -7.22 -15.00
N ASN A 29 12.39 -6.21 -14.13
CA ASN A 29 11.22 -5.62 -13.46
C ASN A 29 10.29 -6.67 -12.82
N ILE A 30 10.85 -7.74 -12.26
CA ILE A 30 10.07 -8.81 -11.63
C ILE A 30 9.59 -8.33 -10.25
N LYS A 31 8.28 -8.18 -10.08
CA LYS A 31 7.69 -7.83 -8.78
C LYS A 31 7.41 -9.11 -7.98
N LEU A 32 8.12 -9.30 -6.86
CA LEU A 32 7.84 -10.39 -5.92
C LEU A 32 6.88 -9.90 -4.83
N SER A 33 5.60 -10.21 -4.97
CA SER A 33 4.60 -9.96 -3.93
C SER A 33 4.56 -11.15 -2.97
N GLN A 34 5.24 -11.03 -1.82
CA GLN A 34 5.07 -11.98 -0.71
C GLN A 34 4.31 -11.29 0.42
N THR A 35 3.16 -11.85 0.80
CA THR A 35 2.43 -11.43 2.00
C THR A 35 3.09 -12.02 3.24
N LEU A 36 3.59 -11.16 4.13
CA LEU A 36 4.13 -11.58 5.43
C LEU A 36 2.98 -12.00 6.35
N THR A 37 2.69 -13.30 6.41
CA THR A 37 1.78 -13.84 7.42
C THR A 37 2.52 -13.97 8.74
N LEU A 38 2.36 -12.97 9.61
CA LEU A 38 2.76 -13.08 11.01
C LEU A 38 1.76 -13.99 11.72
N ASP A 39 2.09 -15.28 11.82
CA ASP A 39 1.35 -16.19 12.70
C ASP A 39 1.44 -15.65 14.13
N LYS A 40 0.32 -15.14 14.65
CA LYS A 40 0.17 -14.69 16.05
C LYS A 40 0.29 -15.88 16.99
N LYS A 41 1.50 -16.40 17.19
CA LYS A 41 1.83 -17.27 18.31
C LYS A 41 2.91 -16.58 19.14
N ASN A 42 2.44 -16.00 20.24
CA ASN A 42 3.18 -15.67 21.45
C ASN A 42 4.25 -14.57 21.32
N VAL A 43 3.82 -13.31 21.39
CA VAL A 43 4.64 -12.26 22.01
C VAL A 43 3.75 -11.49 22.99
N SER A 44 3.80 -11.87 24.27
CA SER A 44 3.26 -11.06 25.35
C SER A 44 4.20 -9.88 25.57
N THR A 45 3.91 -8.74 24.98
CA THR A 45 4.51 -7.48 25.42
C THR A 45 3.77 -6.99 26.66
N GLU A 46 4.21 -7.44 27.83
CA GLU A 46 3.85 -6.77 29.09
C GLU A 46 4.52 -5.40 29.14
N ILE A 47 3.84 -4.38 28.64
CA ILE A 47 4.13 -2.99 29.01
C ILE A 47 3.14 -2.63 30.11
N LYS A 48 3.58 -2.69 31.37
CA LYS A 48 2.81 -2.20 32.51
C LYS A 48 2.83 -0.68 32.52
N GLU A 49 1.92 -0.05 31.78
CA GLU A 49 1.65 1.37 31.92
C GLU A 49 0.98 1.67 33.27
N LYS A 50 1.56 2.61 34.02
CA LYS A 50 1.02 3.12 35.27
C LYS A 50 -0.31 3.83 34.98
N ARG A 51 -1.42 3.33 35.56
CA ARG A 51 -2.76 3.93 35.46
C ARG A 51 -2.77 5.35 36.07
N PRO A 52 -3.23 6.39 35.35
CA PRO A 52 -3.54 7.65 36.01
C PRO A 52 -4.82 7.49 36.85
N ARG A 53 -4.80 7.99 38.08
CA ARG A 53 -5.99 8.08 38.94
C ARG A 53 -6.86 9.23 38.44
N GLY A 54 -8.01 8.91 37.84
CA GLY A 54 -8.99 9.88 37.37
C GLY A 54 -10.16 9.22 36.67
N ARG A 55 -11.32 9.90 36.63
CA ARG A 55 -12.52 9.44 35.92
C ARG A 55 -12.19 9.20 34.43
N PRO A 56 -12.64 8.08 33.82
CA PRO A 56 -12.33 7.80 32.42
C PRO A 56 -12.85 8.93 31.53
N LYS A 57 -11.96 9.67 30.86
CA LYS A 57 -12.35 10.53 29.74
C LYS A 57 -12.50 9.61 28.53
N LYS A 58 -13.63 9.69 27.83
CA LYS A 58 -13.81 9.02 26.54
C LYS A 58 -12.83 9.68 25.57
N VAL A 59 -11.69 9.05 25.31
CA VAL A 59 -10.78 9.44 24.25
C VAL A 59 -11.25 8.69 23.01
N CYS A 60 -11.91 9.38 22.10
CA CYS A 60 -12.03 8.90 20.73
C CYS A 60 -10.64 9.03 20.12
N ASN A 61 -9.94 7.90 19.94
CA ASN A 61 -8.85 7.84 19.00
C ASN A 61 -9.49 7.98 17.61
N ILE A 62 -9.70 9.23 17.18
CA ILE A 62 -9.81 9.51 15.75
C ILE A 62 -8.40 9.20 15.25
N ILE A 63 -8.20 8.00 14.76
CA ILE A 63 -7.06 7.69 13.91
C ILE A 63 -7.34 8.53 12.66
N THR A 64 -6.82 9.76 12.63
CA THR A 64 -6.58 10.45 11.37
C THR A 64 -5.47 9.66 10.71
N GLU A 65 -5.83 8.55 10.06
CA GLU A 65 -5.06 8.05 8.94
C GLU A 65 -4.99 9.24 7.98
N SER A 66 -3.80 9.77 7.84
CA SER A 66 -3.53 10.84 6.91
C SER A 66 -3.89 10.30 5.53
N ASN A 67 -5.05 10.72 5.01
CA ASN A 67 -5.43 10.66 3.60
C ASN A 67 -4.50 11.57 2.78
N THR A 68 -3.19 11.40 2.95
CA THR A 68 -2.19 12.02 2.12
C THR A 68 -2.08 11.17 0.89
N LEU A 69 -2.68 11.70 -0.18
CA LEU A 69 -2.29 11.40 -1.55
C LEU A 69 -0.77 11.24 -1.59
N PRO A 70 -0.22 10.13 -2.10
CA PRO A 70 1.22 10.03 -2.27
C PRO A 70 1.64 11.10 -3.28
N GLU A 71 2.23 12.19 -2.76
CA GLU A 71 2.86 13.27 -3.52
C GLU A 71 4.25 12.88 -4.02
N ASP A 72 4.57 11.57 -4.06
CA ASP A 72 5.86 11.13 -4.58
C ASP A 72 5.88 11.27 -6.10
N PRO A 73 6.79 12.09 -6.67
CA PRO A 73 6.85 12.38 -8.10
C PRO A 73 7.27 11.19 -8.97
N ASN A 74 7.65 10.06 -8.35
CA ASN A 74 8.04 8.82 -9.03
C ASN A 74 6.95 7.73 -8.95
N PHE A 75 5.75 8.01 -8.44
CA PHE A 75 4.66 7.03 -8.50
C PHE A 75 4.10 6.93 -9.91
N GLU A 76 4.37 5.81 -10.57
CA GLU A 76 3.79 5.47 -11.86
C GLU A 76 2.34 5.00 -11.65
N TYR A 77 1.40 5.90 -11.94
CA TYR A 77 -0.02 5.59 -11.93
C TYR A 77 -0.39 4.89 -13.25
N HIS A 78 -0.77 3.61 -13.18
CA HIS A 78 -1.35 2.94 -14.33
C HIS A 78 -2.86 3.22 -14.37
N VAL A 79 -3.33 3.82 -15.47
CA VAL A 79 -4.74 4.02 -15.74
C VAL A 79 -5.38 2.67 -16.05
N VAL A 80 -6.45 2.34 -15.33
CA VAL A 80 -7.13 1.04 -15.44
C VAL A 80 -8.49 1.21 -16.13
N GLU A 81 -9.24 2.25 -15.80
CA GLU A 81 -10.63 2.42 -16.27
C GLU A 81 -10.97 3.90 -16.44
N GLU A 82 -11.81 4.22 -17.43
CA GLU A 82 -12.50 5.51 -17.54
C GLU A 82 -13.79 5.45 -16.72
N VAL A 83 -14.00 6.42 -15.85
CA VAL A 83 -15.14 6.51 -14.95
C VAL A 83 -15.80 7.87 -15.09
N VAL A 84 -17.09 7.87 -15.36
CA VAL A 84 -17.90 9.10 -15.39
C VAL A 84 -18.40 9.39 -13.98
N TYR A 85 -18.00 10.54 -13.42
CA TYR A 85 -18.47 11.02 -12.13
C TYR A 85 -18.98 12.46 -12.28
N ASN A 86 -20.22 12.74 -11.86
CA ASN A 86 -20.84 14.07 -11.99
C ASN A 86 -20.77 14.68 -13.40
N ASN A 87 -21.05 13.88 -14.45
CA ASN A 87 -20.99 14.28 -15.86
C ASN A 87 -19.60 14.76 -16.34
N LYS A 88 -18.54 14.34 -15.65
CA LYS A 88 -17.15 14.53 -16.07
C LYS A 88 -16.45 13.19 -16.11
N ASP A 89 -15.58 13.05 -17.09
CA ASP A 89 -14.78 11.83 -17.28
C ASP A 89 -13.52 11.91 -16.43
N TYR A 90 -13.25 10.84 -15.70
CA TYR A 90 -12.07 10.67 -14.86
C TYR A 90 -11.38 9.35 -15.19
N TYR A 91 -10.07 9.30 -14.98
CA TYR A 91 -9.30 8.08 -15.09
C TYR A 91 -9.09 7.46 -13.72
N LYS A 92 -9.59 6.25 -13.53
CA LYS A 92 -9.39 5.46 -12.32
C LYS A 92 -8.11 4.65 -12.44
N THR A 93 -7.29 4.75 -11.40
CA THR A 93 -6.04 4.00 -11.26
C THR A 93 -6.24 2.71 -10.48
N ASN A 94 -5.26 1.81 -10.57
CA ASN A 94 -5.20 0.56 -9.80
C ASN A 94 -5.27 0.78 -8.28
N ASN A 95 -4.78 1.93 -7.81
CA ASN A 95 -4.78 2.32 -6.41
C ASN A 95 -6.07 3.04 -5.98
N GLY A 96 -7.10 3.07 -6.84
CA GLY A 96 -8.38 3.74 -6.54
C GLY A 96 -8.33 5.26 -6.64
N ALA A 97 -7.21 5.88 -7.03
CA ALA A 97 -7.15 7.32 -7.26
C ALA A 97 -7.86 7.68 -8.59
N LEU A 98 -8.58 8.80 -8.57
CA LEU A 98 -9.22 9.42 -9.72
C LEU A 98 -8.38 10.56 -10.24
N LEU A 99 -8.02 10.49 -11.52
CA LEU A 99 -7.25 11.48 -12.24
C LEU A 99 -8.15 12.26 -13.20
N ASP A 100 -7.86 13.55 -13.35
CA ASP A 100 -8.45 14.41 -14.37
C ASP A 100 -7.85 14.15 -15.76
N ALA A 101 -8.35 14.85 -16.78
CA ALA A 101 -7.77 14.84 -18.15
C ALA A 101 -6.28 15.21 -18.17
N ASP A 102 -5.84 16.04 -17.22
CA ASP A 102 -4.44 16.45 -17.04
C ASP A 102 -3.61 15.47 -16.18
N TYR A 103 -4.12 14.27 -15.91
CA TYR A 103 -3.50 13.26 -15.04
C TYR A 103 -3.23 13.74 -13.60
N LYS A 104 -3.96 14.75 -13.13
CA LYS A 104 -3.87 15.25 -11.75
C LYS A 104 -4.85 14.52 -10.85
N VAL A 105 -4.41 14.15 -9.65
CA VAL A 105 -5.29 13.47 -8.69
C VAL A 105 -6.36 14.42 -8.15
N GLN A 106 -7.62 14.11 -8.43
CA GLN A 106 -8.79 14.87 -8.00
C GLN A 106 -9.58 14.18 -6.88
N GLY A 107 -9.36 12.88 -6.66
CA GLY A 107 -10.09 12.13 -5.64
C GLY A 107 -9.58 10.70 -5.46
N ILE A 108 -10.17 9.98 -4.52
CA ILE A 108 -9.91 8.57 -4.22
C ILE A 108 -11.24 7.84 -4.08
N ILE A 109 -11.32 6.62 -4.61
CA ILE A 109 -12.43 5.69 -4.40
C ILE A 109 -12.04 4.74 -3.27
N GLU A 110 -12.68 4.90 -2.12
CA GLU A 110 -12.54 3.99 -0.98
C GLU A 110 -13.86 3.27 -0.75
N ASN A 111 -13.84 1.93 -0.72
CA ASN A 111 -15.01 1.10 -0.42
C ASN A 111 -16.25 1.39 -1.31
N GLY A 112 -16.04 1.75 -2.58
CA GLY A 112 -17.10 2.10 -3.53
C GLY A 112 -17.67 3.50 -3.37
N VAL A 113 -17.18 4.29 -2.41
CA VAL A 113 -17.53 5.70 -2.23
C VAL A 113 -16.45 6.57 -2.84
N THR A 114 -16.86 7.50 -3.70
CA THR A 114 -15.94 8.45 -4.33
C THR A 114 -15.75 9.66 -3.43
N ILE A 115 -14.53 9.86 -2.93
CA ILE A 115 -14.14 11.00 -2.10
C ILE A 115 -13.32 11.96 -2.97
N MET A 116 -13.93 13.09 -3.35
CA MET A 116 -13.26 14.12 -4.14
C MET A 116 -12.50 15.09 -3.23
N LYS A 117 -11.34 15.56 -3.69
CA LYS A 117 -10.60 16.65 -3.05
C LYS A 117 -11.48 17.89 -3.06
N LYS A 118 -11.75 18.44 -1.87
CA LYS A 118 -12.54 19.66 -1.73
C LYS A 118 -11.77 20.79 -2.40
N GLN A 119 -12.32 21.35 -3.48
CA GLN A 119 -11.77 22.55 -4.09
C GLN A 119 -12.06 23.71 -3.13
N SER A 120 -10.97 24.26 -2.56
CA SER A 120 -10.98 25.48 -1.73
C SER A 120 -11.17 26.71 -2.60
#